data_AF-A0A7S3BU11-F1
#
_entry.id   AF-A0A7S3BU11-F1
#
_cell.length_a   1.000
_cell.length_b   1.000
_cell.length_c   1.000
_cell.angle_alpha   90.00
_cell.angle_beta   90.00
_cell.angle_gamma   90.00
#
_symmetry.space_group_name_H-M   'P 1'
#
loop_
_entity.id
_entity.type
_entity.pdbx_description
1 polymer ?
#
loop_
_entity_poly.entity_id
_entity_poly.type
_entity_poly.pdbx_seq_one_letter_code
_entity_poly.pdbx_strand_id
1 'polypeptide(L)'
;IGGGMETSQIPLNIPAGGDRQTPYDGAHKFKNPNVISVSSWELEEPGMCEKCCLALRCSCWDKTRGYIYIRDNNSIEANDVNGATQCCSLCCVTNDQIYVHYFDRNPYSATCKPWPIPCCCFCYTDVPQIEVLDMATLCCFIKCDPCCLGKRVVIMPFEQCPPPLCCCSNRVGCCDNNCGCCGPVTGNPKLFSMFAPQPKNAAAFVQAAKNALLASVRGSAPSGSEMER
;
A
#
# COMPACT_ATOMS: atom_id res chain seq x y z
N ILE A 1 44.51 -15.29 28.77
CA ILE A 1 43.47 -14.30 29.17
C ILE A 1 43.95 -12.95 28.65
N GLY A 2 43.39 -12.27 27.66
CA GLY A 2 42.41 -12.54 26.63
C GLY A 2 42.68 -11.49 25.54
N GLY A 3 42.86 -11.92 24.29
CA GLY A 3 43.05 -11.01 23.16
C GLY A 3 41.69 -10.70 22.54
N GLY A 4 41.21 -9.47 22.72
CA GLY A 4 40.01 -8.99 22.05
C GLY A 4 40.33 -8.68 20.59
N MET A 5 39.84 -9.52 19.68
CA MET A 5 39.73 -9.17 18.26
C MET A 5 38.61 -8.14 18.12
N GLU A 6 38.99 -6.88 17.95
CA GLU A 6 38.08 -5.82 17.52
C GLU A 6 37.91 -5.96 16.01
N THR A 7 36.80 -6.56 15.58
CA THR A 7 36.40 -6.56 14.16
C THR A 7 36.02 -5.14 13.77
N SER A 8 36.99 -4.38 13.26
CA SER A 8 36.75 -3.16 12.50
C SER A 8 35.91 -3.50 11.28
N GLN A 9 34.60 -3.20 11.34
CA GLN A 9 33.78 -3.17 10.14
C GLN A 9 34.16 -1.92 9.34
N ILE A 10 34.94 -2.11 8.29
CA ILE A 10 35.18 -1.09 7.27
C ILE A 10 33.85 -0.91 6.50
N PRO A 11 33.22 0.28 6.50
CA PRO A 11 32.13 0.54 5.57
C PRO A 11 32.75 0.62 4.17
N LEU A 12 32.62 -0.45 3.40
CA LEU A 12 32.94 -0.47 1.97
C LEU A 12 31.92 0.39 1.24
N ASN A 13 32.19 1.70 1.21
CA ASN A 13 31.56 2.64 0.30
C ASN A 13 32.25 2.52 -1.07
N ILE A 14 32.06 1.38 -1.74
CA ILE A 14 32.39 1.27 -3.16
C ILE A 14 31.13 1.75 -3.90
N PRO A 15 31.16 2.90 -4.60
CA PRO A 15 30.10 3.20 -5.54
C PRO A 15 30.11 2.10 -6.59
N ALA A 16 29.07 1.27 -6.63
CA ALA A 16 28.95 0.28 -7.68
C ALA A 16 28.85 1.09 -8.98
N GLY A 17 29.59 0.69 -10.03
CA GLY A 17 29.65 1.43 -11.30
C GLY A 17 28.31 1.59 -12.06
N GLY A 18 27.19 1.16 -11.47
CA GLY A 18 25.83 1.40 -11.94
C GLY A 18 24.98 2.29 -11.02
N ASP A 19 25.53 2.81 -9.92
CA ASP A 19 24.80 3.65 -8.97
C ASP A 19 24.51 5.02 -9.57
N ARG A 20 23.26 5.45 -9.44
CA ARG A 20 22.79 6.74 -9.90
C ARG A 20 23.57 7.86 -9.20
N GLN A 21 24.24 8.68 -10.00
CA GLN A 21 25.04 9.82 -9.50
C GLN A 21 24.20 11.09 -9.28
N THR A 22 22.99 11.15 -9.83
CA THR A 22 22.09 12.29 -9.66
C THR A 22 21.32 12.17 -8.33
N PRO A 23 21.22 13.25 -7.55
CA PRO A 23 20.49 13.23 -6.29
C PRO A 23 19.01 12.88 -6.50
N TYR A 24 18.44 12.26 -5.48
CA TYR A 24 17.00 12.02 -5.38
C TYR A 24 16.34 13.23 -4.74
N ASP A 25 15.32 13.79 -5.40
CA ASP A 25 14.63 15.01 -4.98
C ASP A 25 13.24 14.72 -4.40
N GLY A 26 12.85 15.37 -3.30
CA GLY A 26 11.52 15.16 -2.71
C GLY A 26 11.38 13.86 -1.93
N ALA A 27 10.14 13.34 -1.83
CA ALA A 27 9.77 12.30 -0.86
C ALA A 27 10.36 10.90 -1.10
N HIS A 28 11.08 10.70 -2.21
CA HIS A 28 11.77 9.45 -2.53
C HIS A 28 13.29 9.52 -2.25
N LYS A 29 13.76 10.63 -1.66
CA LYS A 29 15.12 10.71 -1.14
C LYS A 29 15.31 9.62 -0.08
N PHE A 30 16.25 8.72 -0.33
CA PHE A 30 16.60 7.71 0.65
C PHE A 30 17.06 8.38 1.94
N LYS A 31 16.66 7.81 3.09
CA LYS A 31 17.23 8.22 4.38
C LYS A 31 18.73 8.06 4.39
N ASN A 32 19.21 6.96 3.79
CA ASN A 32 20.62 6.71 3.52
C ASN A 32 20.83 6.64 2.00
N PRO A 33 21.60 7.55 1.39
CA PRO A 33 21.70 7.66 -0.08
C PRO A 33 22.19 6.38 -0.78
N ASN A 34 22.85 5.48 -0.06
CA ASN A 34 23.47 4.26 -0.61
C ASN A 34 22.76 2.96 -0.17
N VAL A 35 21.68 3.04 0.64
CA VAL A 35 21.00 1.85 1.18
C VAL A 35 19.50 2.07 1.22
N ILE A 36 18.77 1.13 0.63
CA ILE A 36 17.31 1.04 0.73
C ILE A 36 16.99 0.06 1.84
N SER A 37 16.48 0.54 2.96
CA SER A 37 15.95 -0.32 4.01
C SER A 37 14.64 -0.96 3.55
N VAL A 38 14.56 -2.29 3.65
CA VAL A 38 13.40 -3.09 3.26
C VAL A 38 12.87 -3.87 4.47
N SER A 39 11.58 -3.74 4.74
CA SER A 39 10.87 -4.58 5.70
C SER A 39 10.06 -5.66 4.96
N SER A 40 10.36 -6.92 5.26
CA SER A 40 9.70 -8.09 4.65
C SER A 40 8.52 -8.58 5.49
N TRP A 41 7.43 -8.94 4.82
CA TRP A 41 6.17 -9.33 5.45
C TRP A 41 5.69 -10.71 4.96
N GLU A 42 5.22 -11.54 5.89
CA GLU A 42 4.62 -12.83 5.55
C GLU A 42 3.28 -12.65 4.83
N LEU A 43 3.04 -13.50 3.82
CA LEU A 43 1.79 -13.56 3.09
C LEU A 43 0.72 -14.33 3.86
N GLU A 44 -0.52 -13.86 3.77
CA GLU A 44 -1.70 -14.61 4.18
C GLU A 44 -1.88 -15.85 3.30
N GLU A 45 -2.34 -16.95 3.88
CA GLU A 45 -2.73 -18.12 3.08
C GLU A 45 -4.03 -17.86 2.35
N PRO A 46 -4.23 -18.45 1.15
CA PRO A 46 -5.50 -18.31 0.47
C PRO A 46 -6.61 -18.97 1.30
N GLY A 47 -7.70 -18.22 1.47
CA GLY A 47 -8.92 -18.73 2.08
C GLY A 47 -9.58 -19.83 1.22
N MET A 48 -10.65 -20.45 1.70
CA MET A 48 -11.35 -21.51 0.96
C MET A 48 -11.81 -21.04 -0.43
N CYS A 49 -12.42 -19.84 -0.52
CA CYS A 49 -12.89 -19.32 -1.80
C CYS A 49 -11.73 -19.01 -2.76
N GLU A 50 -10.61 -18.48 -2.25
CA GLU A 50 -9.41 -18.25 -3.06
C GLU A 50 -8.79 -19.56 -3.54
N LYS A 51 -8.73 -20.59 -2.68
CA LYS A 51 -8.32 -21.96 -3.06
C LYS A 51 -9.23 -22.53 -4.15
N CYS A 52 -10.54 -22.37 -4.05
CA CYS A 52 -11.49 -22.76 -5.11
C CYS A 52 -11.25 -21.99 -6.40
N CYS A 53 -11.05 -20.67 -6.34
CA CYS A 53 -10.74 -19.86 -7.53
C CYS A 53 -9.41 -20.26 -8.17
N LEU A 54 -8.38 -20.57 -7.37
CA LEU A 54 -7.09 -21.06 -7.85
C LEU A 54 -7.25 -22.42 -8.55
N ALA A 55 -8.00 -23.35 -7.94
CA ALA A 55 -8.30 -24.65 -8.53
C ALA A 55 -9.05 -24.53 -9.87
N LEU A 56 -10.07 -23.67 -9.94
CA LEU A 56 -10.82 -23.39 -11.18
C LEU A 56 -9.95 -22.77 -12.28
N ARG A 57 -8.84 -22.12 -11.91
CA ARG A 57 -7.87 -21.52 -12.83
C ARG A 57 -6.67 -22.41 -13.14
N CYS A 58 -6.64 -23.65 -12.62
CA CYS A 58 -5.48 -24.55 -12.71
C CYS A 58 -4.17 -23.90 -12.22
N SER A 59 -4.27 -22.97 -11.26
CA SER A 59 -3.13 -22.26 -10.68
C SER A 59 -2.83 -22.81 -9.28
N CYS A 60 -1.56 -22.76 -8.89
CA CYS A 60 -1.12 -23.14 -7.54
C CYS A 60 -0.64 -21.90 -6.77
N TRP A 61 -1.03 -21.84 -5.51
CA TRP A 61 -0.54 -20.80 -4.62
C TRP A 61 0.95 -21.01 -4.31
N ASP A 62 1.80 -20.10 -4.77
CA ASP A 62 3.25 -20.17 -4.57
C ASP A 62 3.73 -19.12 -3.56
N LYS A 63 3.92 -19.56 -2.31
CA LYS A 63 4.49 -18.70 -1.25
C LYS A 63 5.97 -18.42 -1.40
N THR A 64 6.69 -19.21 -2.19
CA THR A 64 8.14 -19.11 -2.28
C THR A 64 8.55 -17.95 -3.18
N ARG A 65 7.75 -17.68 -4.20
CA ARG A 65 7.96 -16.57 -5.15
C ARG A 65 7.23 -15.29 -4.79
N GLY A 66 6.07 -15.39 -4.11
CA GLY A 66 5.31 -14.21 -3.68
C GLY A 66 5.97 -13.49 -2.50
N TYR A 67 5.95 -12.15 -2.50
CA TYR A 67 6.48 -11.34 -1.40
C TYR A 67 5.78 -9.98 -1.28
N ILE A 68 5.89 -9.37 -0.10
CA ILE A 68 5.50 -7.98 0.17
C ILE A 68 6.64 -7.29 0.92
N TYR A 69 7.07 -6.15 0.40
CA TYR A 69 8.13 -5.32 0.93
C TYR A 69 7.66 -3.89 1.17
N ILE A 70 7.87 -3.39 2.39
CA ILE A 70 7.77 -1.96 2.68
C ILE A 70 9.17 -1.37 2.54
N ARG A 71 9.31 -0.38 1.66
CA ARG A 71 10.58 0.29 1.37
C ARG A 71 10.62 1.65 2.06
N ASP A 72 11.81 2.07 2.47
CA ASP A 72 12.05 3.34 3.15
C ASP A 72 11.85 4.60 2.29
N ASN A 73 11.71 4.43 0.97
CA ASN A 73 11.48 5.48 -0.02
C ASN A 73 9.99 5.71 -0.35
N ASN A 74 9.08 5.51 0.61
CA ASN A 74 7.63 5.65 0.42
C ASN A 74 7.01 4.76 -0.65
N SER A 75 7.52 3.55 -0.78
CA SER A 75 6.93 2.60 -1.71
C SER A 75 6.70 1.25 -1.07
N ILE A 76 5.69 0.56 -1.60
CA ILE A 76 5.41 -0.82 -1.28
C ILE A 76 5.59 -1.60 -2.56
N GLU A 77 6.47 -2.57 -2.52
CA GLU A 77 6.72 -3.48 -3.62
C GLU A 77 6.13 -4.84 -3.26
N ALA A 78 5.45 -5.44 -4.21
CA ALA A 78 4.91 -6.77 -4.02
C ALA A 78 4.96 -7.57 -5.31
N ASN A 79 5.06 -8.89 -5.14
CA ASN A 79 4.94 -9.85 -6.23
C ASN A 79 3.72 -10.72 -5.99
N ASP A 80 2.68 -10.52 -6.82
CA ASP A 80 1.52 -11.38 -6.86
C ASP A 80 1.68 -12.45 -7.93
N VAL A 81 2.05 -13.66 -7.49
CA VAL A 81 2.19 -14.82 -8.38
C VAL A 81 0.85 -15.42 -8.82
N ASN A 82 -0.28 -14.93 -8.27
CA ASN A 82 -1.62 -15.46 -8.51
C ASN A 82 -2.56 -14.47 -9.21
N GLY A 83 -2.15 -13.20 -9.36
CA GLY A 83 -2.99 -12.17 -9.99
C GLY A 83 -3.06 -12.29 -11.52
N ALA A 84 -2.11 -12.99 -12.16
CA ALA A 84 -2.11 -13.22 -13.60
C ALA A 84 -3.04 -14.38 -13.97
N THR A 85 -4.23 -14.06 -14.48
CA THR A 85 -5.14 -15.03 -15.09
C THR A 85 -4.58 -15.53 -16.42
N GLN A 86 -3.85 -16.64 -16.42
CA GLN A 86 -3.82 -17.49 -17.60
C GLN A 86 -4.96 -18.50 -17.46
N CYS A 87 -6.17 -18.09 -17.85
CA CYS A 87 -7.15 -19.08 -18.31
C CYS A 87 -6.53 -19.72 -19.56
N CYS A 88 -6.21 -21.02 -19.51
CA CYS A 88 -5.76 -21.83 -20.65
C CYS A 88 -4.26 -21.95 -20.96
N SER A 89 -3.35 -21.93 -19.96
CA SER A 89 -2.09 -22.67 -20.13
C SER A 89 -2.21 -24.02 -19.42
N LEU A 90 -2.17 -25.09 -20.22
CA LEU A 90 -1.99 -26.45 -19.74
C LEU A 90 -0.76 -26.44 -18.80
N CYS A 91 -0.96 -26.71 -17.50
CA CYS A 91 0.05 -26.82 -16.43
C CYS A 91 0.52 -25.52 -15.77
N CYS A 92 0.00 -25.20 -14.56
CA CYS A 92 0.67 -24.52 -13.43
C CYS A 92 1.77 -23.46 -13.72
N VAL A 93 1.68 -22.68 -14.80
CA VAL A 93 2.64 -21.61 -15.08
C VAL A 93 2.29 -20.42 -14.21
N THR A 94 3.03 -20.26 -13.11
CA THR A 94 2.94 -19.08 -12.25
C THR A 94 3.72 -17.93 -12.87
N ASN A 95 3.00 -16.85 -13.17
CA ASN A 95 3.60 -15.59 -13.63
C ASN A 95 3.77 -14.65 -12.45
N ASP A 96 4.94 -14.04 -12.34
CA ASP A 96 5.17 -12.99 -11.36
C ASP A 96 4.47 -11.71 -11.82
N GLN A 97 3.56 -11.18 -11.01
CA GLN A 97 3.07 -9.81 -11.16
C GLN A 97 3.74 -8.94 -10.11
N ILE A 98 4.89 -8.41 -10.49
CA ILE A 98 5.63 -7.46 -9.67
C ILE A 98 5.08 -6.07 -9.92
N TYR A 99 4.66 -5.40 -8.84
CA TYR A 99 4.23 -4.02 -8.91
C TYR A 99 4.75 -3.24 -7.71
N VAL A 100 4.86 -1.93 -7.89
CA VAL A 100 5.33 -0.99 -6.86
C VAL A 100 4.31 0.11 -6.72
N HIS A 101 3.73 0.25 -5.53
CA HIS A 101 2.91 1.39 -5.18
C HIS A 101 3.78 2.51 -4.64
N TYR A 102 3.84 3.60 -5.40
CA TYR A 102 4.44 4.87 -4.98
C TYR A 102 3.34 5.77 -4.42
N PHE A 103 3.51 6.24 -3.18
CA PHE A 103 2.53 7.08 -2.51
C PHE A 103 2.85 8.59 -2.64
N ASP A 104 3.91 8.94 -3.38
CA ASP A 104 4.41 10.30 -3.59
C ASP A 104 4.27 10.80 -5.04
N ARG A 105 3.84 9.94 -5.96
CA ARG A 105 3.70 10.24 -7.40
C ARG A 105 2.24 10.31 -7.79
N ASN A 106 1.95 10.97 -8.92
CA ASN A 106 0.63 10.88 -9.55
C ASN A 106 0.16 9.42 -9.65
N PRO A 107 -1.11 9.12 -9.32
CA PRO A 107 -2.20 10.07 -9.03
C PRO A 107 -2.22 10.64 -7.60
N TYR A 108 -1.25 10.32 -6.74
CA TYR A 108 -1.26 10.56 -5.30
C TYR A 108 -0.37 11.73 -4.83
N SER A 109 0.28 12.45 -5.75
CA SER A 109 1.11 13.59 -5.38
C SER A 109 0.27 14.75 -4.84
N ALA A 110 0.73 15.39 -3.77
CA ALA A 110 0.04 16.52 -3.12
C ALA A 110 -0.09 17.79 -4.00
N THR A 111 0.51 17.78 -5.19
CA THR A 111 0.38 18.86 -6.17
C THR A 111 -1.07 18.98 -6.62
N CYS A 112 -1.70 20.11 -6.28
CA CYS A 112 -3.03 20.53 -6.71
C CYS A 112 -3.28 20.13 -8.17
N LYS A 113 -4.20 19.20 -8.42
CA LYS A 113 -4.57 18.82 -9.79
C LYS A 113 -5.45 19.94 -10.37
N PRO A 114 -4.99 20.67 -11.41
CA PRO A 114 -5.83 21.68 -12.02
C PRO A 114 -7.01 21.02 -12.75
N TRP A 115 -8.21 21.53 -12.50
CA TRP A 115 -9.41 21.18 -13.26
C TRP A 115 -9.48 22.04 -14.53
N PRO A 116 -9.99 21.53 -15.67
CA PRO A 116 -9.99 22.26 -16.94
C PRO A 116 -11.15 23.28 -17.10
N ILE A 117 -11.71 23.88 -16.04
CA ILE A 117 -12.85 24.84 -16.11
C ILE A 117 -12.78 25.83 -14.91
N PRO A 118 -13.18 27.12 -15.06
CA PRO A 118 -12.84 28.19 -14.13
C PRO A 118 -13.82 28.25 -12.97
N CYS A 119 -13.69 27.37 -11.98
CA CYS A 119 -14.28 27.62 -10.67
C CYS A 119 -13.52 26.87 -9.57
N CYS A 120 -12.66 27.65 -8.91
CA CYS A 120 -12.22 27.49 -7.52
C CYS A 120 -11.13 26.43 -7.25
N CYS A 121 -10.04 26.92 -6.65
CA CYS A 121 -8.93 26.20 -6.04
C CYS A 121 -9.37 25.28 -4.88
N PHE A 122 -10.19 24.27 -5.14
CA PHE A 122 -10.41 23.21 -4.17
C PHE A 122 -9.19 22.30 -4.18
N CYS A 123 -8.28 22.54 -3.23
CA CYS A 123 -7.18 21.65 -2.92
C CYS A 123 -7.74 20.29 -2.53
N TYR A 124 -7.91 19.41 -3.51
CA TYR A 124 -8.19 18.02 -3.27
C TYR A 124 -6.86 17.30 -3.10
N THR A 125 -6.70 16.65 -1.96
CA THR A 125 -5.50 15.85 -1.70
C THR A 125 -5.87 14.39 -1.88
N ASP A 126 -5.45 13.84 -3.02
CA ASP A 126 -5.41 12.40 -3.27
C ASP A 126 -4.33 11.78 -2.37
N VAL A 127 -4.50 11.82 -1.04
CA VAL A 127 -3.59 11.10 -0.14
C VAL A 127 -4.09 9.67 -0.05
N PRO A 128 -3.47 8.72 -0.79
CA PRO A 128 -3.81 7.32 -0.68
C PRO A 128 -3.58 6.85 0.75
N GLN A 129 -4.55 6.16 1.29
CA GLN A 129 -4.45 5.53 2.60
C GLN A 129 -4.50 4.02 2.40
N ILE A 130 -3.52 3.35 2.97
CA ILE A 130 -3.58 1.90 3.10
C ILE A 130 -4.34 1.62 4.40
N GLU A 131 -5.36 0.80 4.32
CA GLU A 131 -6.22 0.50 5.46
C GLU A 131 -6.66 -0.95 5.51
N VAL A 132 -7.13 -1.35 6.68
CA VAL A 132 -7.78 -2.64 6.86
C VAL A 132 -9.28 -2.44 6.67
N LEU A 133 -9.80 -2.96 5.57
CA LEU A 133 -11.22 -3.02 5.26
C LEU A 133 -11.84 -4.28 5.88
N ASP A 134 -12.99 -4.11 6.51
CA ASP A 134 -13.79 -5.23 7.00
C ASP A 134 -14.82 -5.62 5.94
N MET A 135 -14.64 -6.76 5.26
CA MET A 135 -15.51 -7.17 4.15
C MET A 135 -16.88 -7.67 4.60
N ALA A 136 -17.14 -7.71 5.90
CA ALA A 136 -18.45 -8.05 6.43
C ALA A 136 -19.51 -7.01 6.06
N THR A 137 -20.76 -7.44 6.08
CA THR A 137 -21.94 -6.58 5.97
C THR A 137 -22.78 -6.67 7.23
N LEU A 138 -23.51 -5.60 7.53
CA LEU A 138 -24.53 -5.58 8.56
C LEU A 138 -25.84 -6.08 7.95
N CYS A 139 -26.52 -6.98 8.66
CA CYS A 139 -27.87 -7.42 8.36
C CYS A 139 -28.64 -7.52 9.68
N CYS A 140 -29.70 -6.73 9.83
CA CYS A 140 -30.46 -6.63 11.08
C CYS A 140 -29.58 -6.37 12.31
N PHE A 141 -28.63 -5.42 12.21
CA PHE A 141 -27.65 -5.07 13.25
C PHE A 141 -26.63 -6.17 13.60
N ILE A 142 -26.66 -7.29 12.90
CA ILE A 142 -25.69 -8.38 13.07
C ILE A 142 -24.65 -8.26 11.96
N LYS A 143 -23.38 -8.35 12.35
CA LYS A 143 -22.27 -8.39 11.41
C LYS A 143 -22.14 -9.78 10.80
N CYS A 144 -22.45 -9.87 9.52
CA CYS A 144 -22.34 -11.06 8.69
C CYS A 144 -21.05 -10.99 7.87
N ASP A 145 -20.07 -11.80 8.24
CA ASP A 145 -18.84 -11.95 7.44
C ASP A 145 -19.05 -13.08 6.42
N PRO A 146 -19.02 -12.79 5.10
CA PRO A 146 -18.99 -13.88 4.13
C PRO A 146 -17.70 -14.67 4.37
N CYS A 147 -17.85 -15.98 4.65
CA CYS A 147 -16.85 -16.94 5.20
C CYS A 147 -15.44 -16.99 4.57
N CYS A 148 -15.09 -16.12 3.64
CA CYS A 148 -13.85 -16.12 2.88
C CYS A 148 -13.15 -14.77 2.75
N LEU A 149 -13.77 -13.66 3.15
CA LEU A 149 -13.22 -12.33 2.83
C LEU A 149 -12.64 -11.63 4.06
N GLY A 150 -13.27 -11.73 5.24
CA GLY A 150 -12.66 -11.25 6.48
C GLY A 150 -12.15 -9.82 6.41
N LYS A 151 -11.03 -9.56 7.09
CA LYS A 151 -10.35 -8.27 7.05
C LYS A 151 -9.26 -8.28 5.99
N ARG A 152 -9.30 -7.32 5.08
CA ARG A 152 -8.36 -7.21 3.96
C ARG A 152 -7.68 -5.86 3.95
N VAL A 153 -6.42 -5.84 3.56
CA VAL A 153 -5.70 -4.62 3.24
C VAL A 153 -6.22 -4.08 1.92
N VAL A 154 -6.57 -2.80 1.91
CA VAL A 154 -7.01 -2.08 0.72
C VAL A 154 -6.27 -0.77 0.59
N ILE A 155 -6.22 -0.25 -0.62
CA ILE A 155 -5.74 1.10 -0.89
C ILE A 155 -6.98 1.95 -1.15
N MET A 156 -7.23 2.88 -0.25
CA MET A 156 -8.24 3.92 -0.42
C MET A 156 -7.56 5.10 -1.12
N PRO A 157 -7.98 5.48 -2.34
CA PRO A 157 -7.32 6.53 -3.10
C PRO A 157 -7.47 7.93 -2.48
N PHE A 158 -8.54 8.15 -1.71
CA PHE A 158 -8.89 9.45 -1.16
C PHE A 158 -9.91 9.33 -0.01
N GLU A 159 -9.91 10.32 0.89
CA GLU A 159 -10.82 10.39 2.05
C GLU A 159 -12.14 11.09 1.73
N GLN A 160 -12.10 12.19 0.98
CA GLN A 160 -13.27 12.85 0.39
C GLN A 160 -13.41 12.42 -1.06
N CYS A 161 -14.61 12.39 -1.62
CA CYS A 161 -14.79 12.10 -3.05
C CYS A 161 -14.22 13.25 -3.91
N PRO A 162 -13.71 12.96 -5.12
CA PRO A 162 -13.27 14.01 -6.01
C PRO A 162 -14.47 14.81 -6.54
N PRO A 163 -14.26 16.04 -7.04
CA PRO A 163 -15.30 16.81 -7.71
C PRO A 163 -16.01 16.00 -8.81
N PRO A 164 -17.34 16.17 -8.99
CA PRO A 164 -18.20 17.22 -8.43
C PRO A 164 -18.74 16.91 -7.01
N LEU A 165 -18.43 15.75 -6.43
CA LEU A 165 -18.98 15.28 -5.15
C LEU A 165 -18.05 15.59 -3.96
N CYS A 166 -17.30 16.70 -4.00
CA CYS A 166 -16.26 17.03 -3.02
C CYS A 166 -16.74 17.20 -1.56
N CYS A 167 -18.05 17.34 -1.35
CA CYS A 167 -18.67 17.39 -0.02
C CYS A 167 -18.97 16.00 0.57
N CYS A 168 -18.82 14.94 -0.22
CA CYS A 168 -19.12 13.58 0.21
C CYS A 168 -17.86 12.88 0.72
N SER A 169 -17.97 12.19 1.84
CA SER A 169 -16.90 11.32 2.34
C SER A 169 -16.89 10.00 1.56
N ASN A 170 -15.69 9.48 1.29
CA ASN A 170 -15.46 8.13 0.81
C ASN A 170 -15.61 7.08 1.93
N ARG A 171 -16.31 7.40 3.03
CA ARG A 171 -16.56 6.52 4.17
C ARG A 171 -18.03 6.19 4.30
N VAL A 172 -18.33 4.92 4.56
CA VAL A 172 -19.69 4.45 4.88
C VAL A 172 -20.18 5.12 6.16
N GLY A 173 -21.27 5.86 6.08
CA GLY A 173 -21.96 6.51 7.21
C GLY A 173 -23.33 5.90 7.52
N CYS A 174 -24.09 6.56 8.41
CA CYS A 174 -25.45 6.14 8.83
C CYS A 174 -26.37 5.95 7.62
N CYS A 175 -26.30 6.84 6.65
CA CYS A 175 -27.18 6.78 5.48
C CYS A 175 -26.84 5.62 4.53
N ASP A 176 -25.60 5.14 4.53
CA ASP A 176 -25.15 4.07 3.64
C ASP A 176 -25.53 2.66 4.15
N ASN A 177 -25.81 2.53 5.45
CA ASN A 177 -26.12 1.25 6.07
C ASN A 177 -27.38 1.27 6.96
N ASN A 178 -28.32 2.16 6.65
CA ASN A 178 -29.58 2.33 7.38
C ASN A 178 -29.36 2.41 8.91
N CYS A 179 -28.44 3.28 9.30
CA CYS A 179 -27.99 3.52 10.67
C CYS A 179 -27.55 2.26 11.41
N GLY A 180 -26.74 1.46 10.72
CA GLY A 180 -26.17 0.22 11.20
C GLY A 180 -27.11 -0.99 11.14
N CYS A 181 -28.32 -0.83 10.61
CA CYS A 181 -29.26 -1.93 10.47
C CYS A 181 -28.84 -2.88 9.35
N CYS A 182 -28.63 -2.37 8.14
CA CYS A 182 -28.35 -3.19 6.95
C CYS A 182 -27.40 -2.45 6.00
N GLY A 183 -26.33 -3.09 5.55
CA GLY A 183 -25.40 -2.54 4.55
C GLY A 183 -23.93 -2.70 4.94
N PRO A 184 -23.00 -1.96 4.32
CA PRO A 184 -21.58 -2.04 4.66
C PRO A 184 -21.29 -1.59 6.10
N VAL A 185 -20.16 -2.03 6.65
CA VAL A 185 -19.72 -1.61 8.00
C VAL A 185 -19.37 -0.11 8.00
N THR A 186 -19.88 0.63 8.99
CA THR A 186 -19.58 2.06 9.17
C THR A 186 -18.08 2.31 9.26
N GLY A 187 -17.60 3.35 8.58
CA GLY A 187 -16.17 3.72 8.54
C GLY A 187 -15.36 3.02 7.45
N ASN A 188 -15.89 1.96 6.83
CA ASN A 188 -15.24 1.35 5.67
C ASN A 188 -15.14 2.34 4.50
N PRO A 189 -14.07 2.28 3.68
CA PRO A 189 -14.02 3.01 2.42
C PRO A 189 -15.11 2.52 1.45
N LYS A 190 -15.74 3.44 0.71
CA LYS A 190 -16.71 3.12 -0.34
C LYS A 190 -16.02 2.76 -1.66
N LEU A 191 -14.99 3.52 -2.00
CA LEU A 191 -14.14 3.36 -3.17
C LEU A 191 -12.74 2.99 -2.71
N PHE A 192 -12.28 1.82 -3.12
CA PHE A 192 -10.97 1.28 -2.78
C PHE A 192 -10.52 0.29 -3.87
N SER A 193 -9.22 0.03 -3.93
CA SER A 193 -8.67 -1.11 -4.64
C SER A 193 -8.18 -2.16 -3.65
N MET A 194 -8.39 -3.44 -3.99
CA MET A 194 -7.83 -4.54 -3.22
C MET A 194 -6.31 -4.54 -3.36
N PHE A 195 -5.61 -4.63 -2.24
CA PHE A 195 -4.18 -4.90 -2.24
C PHE A 195 -3.97 -6.42 -2.40
N ALA A 196 -3.05 -6.88 -3.23
CA ALA A 196 -2.87 -8.32 -3.46
C ALA A 196 -1.43 -8.62 -3.86
N PRO A 197 -0.65 -9.40 -3.11
CA PRO A 197 -1.11 -10.36 -2.12
C PRO A 197 -1.41 -9.73 -0.76
N GLN A 198 -2.21 -10.42 0.05
CA GLN A 198 -2.57 -9.98 1.39
C GLN A 198 -1.49 -10.36 2.40
N PRO A 199 -1.10 -9.47 3.33
CA PRO A 199 -0.19 -9.81 4.40
C PRO A 199 -0.91 -10.61 5.49
N LYS A 200 -0.20 -11.57 6.11
CA LYS A 200 -0.73 -12.44 7.17
C LYS A 200 -1.26 -11.67 8.37
N ASN A 201 -0.65 -10.53 8.69
CA ASN A 201 -1.12 -9.61 9.73
C ASN A 201 -1.41 -8.22 9.12
N ALA A 202 -2.63 -8.05 8.63
CA ALA A 202 -3.10 -6.82 8.00
C ALA A 202 -2.94 -5.58 8.90
N ALA A 203 -3.27 -5.67 10.19
CA ALA A 203 -3.20 -4.54 11.10
C ALA A 203 -1.77 -4.05 11.34
N ALA A 204 -0.85 -4.98 11.64
CA ALA A 204 0.56 -4.65 11.85
C ALA A 204 1.20 -4.11 10.55
N PHE A 205 0.85 -4.70 9.41
CA PHE A 205 1.32 -4.24 8.10
C PHE A 205 0.88 -2.80 7.81
N VAL A 206 -0.41 -2.51 7.97
CA VAL A 206 -0.95 -1.15 7.75
C VAL A 206 -0.29 -0.14 8.68
N GLN A 207 -0.09 -0.48 9.94
CA GLN A 207 0.59 0.40 10.89
C GLN A 207 2.04 0.68 10.47
N ALA A 208 2.79 -0.36 10.09
CA ALA A 208 4.16 -0.20 9.61
C ALA A 208 4.22 0.61 8.32
N ALA A 209 3.31 0.39 7.39
CA ALA A 209 3.21 1.13 6.14
C ALA A 209 2.90 2.62 6.41
N LYS A 210 1.92 2.93 7.25
CA LYS A 210 1.61 4.31 7.66
C LYS A 210 2.82 4.99 8.32
N ASN A 211 3.57 4.28 9.16
CA ASN A 211 4.78 4.83 9.79
C ASN A 211 5.89 5.11 8.77
N ALA A 212 6.11 4.21 7.81
CA ALA A 212 7.08 4.41 6.74
C ALA A 212 6.71 5.62 5.87
N LEU A 213 5.43 5.74 5.53
CA LEU A 213 4.88 6.84 4.72
C LEU A 213 4.88 8.20 5.44
N LEU A 214 4.68 8.24 6.76
CA LEU A 214 4.74 9.49 7.53
C LEU A 214 6.17 9.97 7.81
N ALA A 215 7.12 9.03 7.97
CA ALA A 215 8.49 9.37 8.32
C ALA A 215 9.24 10.14 7.22
N SER A 216 8.84 9.96 5.97
CA SER A 216 9.39 10.66 4.80
C SER A 216 8.85 12.08 4.63
N VAL A 217 7.57 12.32 4.95
CA VAL A 217 6.93 13.64 4.92
C VAL A 217 7.58 14.58 5.95
N ARG A 218 8.07 14.03 7.07
CA ARG A 218 8.82 14.80 8.08
C ARG A 218 10.28 15.06 7.68
N GLY A 219 10.85 14.24 6.80
CA GLY A 219 12.21 14.42 6.29
C GLY A 219 12.33 15.43 5.14
N SER A 220 11.20 15.87 4.57
CA SER A 220 11.11 16.87 3.49
C SER A 220 10.71 18.26 3.98
N ALA A 221 10.65 18.51 5.30
CA ALA A 221 10.55 19.87 5.80
C ALA A 221 11.85 20.62 5.44
N PRO A 222 11.78 21.81 4.81
CA PRO A 222 12.98 22.59 4.53
C PRO A 222 13.65 22.90 5.87
N SER A 223 14.91 22.48 6.03
CA SER A 223 15.76 23.02 7.08
C SER A 223 15.77 24.53 6.93
N GLY A 224 15.40 25.26 7.98
CA GLY A 224 15.21 26.72 7.99
C GLY A 224 16.48 27.56 7.77
N SER A 225 17.43 27.10 6.95
CA SER A 225 18.65 27.80 6.56
C SER A 225 18.60 28.40 5.16
N GLU A 226 17.45 28.36 4.47
CA GLU A 226 17.26 28.96 3.13
C GLU A 226 16.22 30.09 3.13
N MET A 227 16.15 30.85 4.23
CA MET A 227 15.34 32.08 4.34
C MET A 227 16.21 33.30 4.67
N GLU A 228 17.46 33.31 4.22
CA GLU A 228 18.32 34.51 4.19
C GLU A 228 19.19 34.49 2.93
N ARG A 229 18.59 34.75 1.76
CA ARG A 229 19.23 35.40 0.62
C ARG A 229 18.21 36.22 -0.15
#